data_AF-A0A9Q3BZ65-F1
#
_entry.id   AF-A0A9Q3BZ65-F1
#
_cell.length_a   1.000
_cell.length_b   1.000
_cell.length_c   1.000
_cell.angle_alpha   90.00
_cell.angle_beta   90.00
_cell.angle_gamma   90.00
#
_symmetry.space_group_name_H-M   'P 1'
#
loop_
_entity.id
_entity.type
_entity.pdbx_description
1 polymer ?
#
loop_
_entity_poly.entity_id
_entity_poly.type
_entity_poly.pdbx_seq_one_letter_code
_entity_poly.pdbx_strand_id
1 'polypeptide(L)'
;MLRIPPYPESLETRKKIAKHINELLDMDFIRKIGHNEIVEITTPVLITWHDGKSRLCGDFGALNSYPKADRCPIPRIPHALDKLEKAINITKMDCMEGCHQNGDKPSSMKLLRIIFHMGIYEHTKMPFGIKNAPAHFQRMTDTIF
;
A
#
# COMPACT_ATOMS: atom_id res chain seq x y z
N MET A 1 -18.21 5.87 10.43
CA MET A 1 -18.34 5.99 8.96
C MET A 1 -16.93 6.10 8.39
N LEU A 2 -16.58 5.30 7.37
CA LEU A 2 -15.22 5.21 6.79
C LEU A 2 -14.93 6.26 5.71
N ARG A 3 -15.74 7.32 5.65
CA ARG A 3 -15.61 8.42 4.69
C ARG A 3 -15.04 9.63 5.40
N ILE A 4 -13.73 9.80 5.31
CA ILE A 4 -13.00 10.87 5.97
C ILE A 4 -12.66 11.95 4.92
N PRO A 5 -12.89 13.24 5.20
CA PRO A 5 -12.52 14.33 4.28
C PRO A 5 -10.99 14.46 4.16
N PRO A 6 -10.49 15.11 3.10
CA PRO A 6 -9.06 15.36 2.97
C PRO A 6 -8.57 16.27 4.10
N TYR A 7 -7.36 16.00 4.61
CA TYR A 7 -6.76 16.87 5.62
C TYR A 7 -6.42 18.25 5.04
N PRO A 8 -6.54 19.33 5.84
CA PRO A 8 -6.13 20.65 5.40
C PRO A 8 -4.61 20.73 5.25
N GLU A 9 -4.15 21.11 4.07
CA GLU A 9 -2.74 21.14 3.74
C GLU A 9 -2.27 22.47 3.13
N SER A 10 -1.01 22.81 3.42
CA SER A 10 -0.32 23.98 2.86
C SER A 10 -0.09 23.84 1.35
N LEU A 11 0.16 24.97 0.68
CA LEU A 11 0.38 24.98 -0.77
C LEU A 11 1.61 24.16 -1.19
N GLU A 12 2.66 24.14 -0.37
CA GLU A 12 3.85 23.35 -0.62
C GLU A 12 3.59 21.84 -0.53
N THR A 13 2.80 21.43 0.47
CA THR A 13 2.45 20.00 0.63
C THR A 13 1.55 19.55 -0.51
N ARG A 14 0.58 20.38 -0.94
CA ARG A 14 -0.27 20.08 -2.11
C ARG A 14 0.55 19.84 -3.39
N LYS A 15 1.57 20.67 -3.65
CA LYS A 15 2.48 20.48 -4.80
C LYS A 15 3.21 19.14 -4.72
N LYS A 16 3.64 18.74 -3.53
CA LYS A 16 4.34 17.45 -3.31
C LYS A 16 3.39 16.27 -3.47
N ILE A 17 2.16 16.36 -2.93
CA ILE A 17 1.12 15.35 -3.19
C ILE A 17 0.90 15.20 -4.68
N ALA A 18 0.66 16.31 -5.40
CA ALA A 18 0.40 16.26 -6.83
C ALA A 18 1.55 15.59 -7.60
N LYS A 19 2.80 15.85 -7.20
CA LYS A 19 3.98 15.17 -7.76
C LYS A 19 3.91 13.65 -7.56
N HIS A 20 3.76 13.18 -6.31
CA HIS A 20 3.69 11.74 -6.00
C HIS A 20 2.50 11.06 -6.67
N ILE A 21 1.36 11.72 -6.73
CA ILE A 21 0.16 11.19 -7.41
C ILE A 21 0.41 11.00 -8.90
N ASN A 22 1.08 11.95 -9.56
CA ASN A 22 1.42 11.80 -10.98
C ASN A 22 2.38 10.63 -11.20
N GLU A 23 3.37 10.44 -10.31
CA GLU A 23 4.27 9.28 -10.36
C GLU A 23 3.50 7.96 -10.21
N LEU A 24 2.53 7.90 -9.28
CA LEU A 24 1.68 6.72 -9.08
C LEU A 24 0.71 6.46 -10.24
N LEU A 25 0.25 7.50 -10.93
CA LEU A 25 -0.59 7.40 -12.13
C LEU A 25 0.22 6.85 -13.30
N ASP A 26 1.47 7.32 -13.48
CA ASP A 26 2.37 6.86 -14.54
C ASP A 26 2.73 5.37 -14.38
N MET A 27 2.87 4.91 -13.13
CA MET A 27 3.14 3.50 -12.79
C MET A 27 1.89 2.60 -12.76
N ASP A 28 0.71 3.14 -13.09
CA ASP A 28 -0.58 2.44 -13.03
C ASP A 28 -0.87 1.82 -11.64
N PHE A 29 -0.43 2.48 -10.57
CA PHE A 29 -0.70 2.05 -9.18
C PHE A 29 -2.01 2.63 -8.65
N ILE A 30 -2.46 3.73 -9.23
CA ILE A 30 -3.73 4.39 -8.90
C ILE A 30 -4.51 4.75 -10.16
N ARG A 31 -5.83 4.80 -10.03
CA ARG A 31 -6.76 5.23 -11.07
C ARG A 31 -7.70 6.31 -10.53
N LYS A 32 -8.08 7.27 -11.37
CA LYS A 32 -9.12 8.24 -11.03
C LYS A 32 -10.50 7.57 -11.05
N ILE A 33 -11.32 7.80 -10.02
CA ILE A 33 -12.66 7.24 -9.95
C ILE A 33 -13.57 7.86 -11.03
N GLY A 34 -14.37 7.03 -11.70
CA GLY A 34 -15.35 7.48 -12.69
C GLY A 34 -16.54 8.22 -12.07
N HIS A 35 -17.16 9.13 -12.84
CA HIS A 35 -18.29 9.95 -12.39
C HIS A 35 -19.51 9.16 -11.89
N ASN A 36 -19.67 7.91 -12.37
CA ASN A 36 -20.82 7.05 -12.04
C ASN A 36 -20.54 6.07 -10.89
N GLU A 37 -19.36 6.11 -10.27
CA GLU A 37 -18.99 5.19 -9.21
C GLU A 37 -19.34 5.76 -7.83
N ILE A 38 -20.11 5.00 -7.06
CA ILE A 38 -20.49 5.36 -5.69
C ILE A 38 -19.27 5.25 -4.79
N VAL A 39 -18.96 6.31 -4.03
CA VAL A 39 -17.85 6.36 -3.08
C VAL A 39 -18.34 6.24 -1.65
N GLU A 40 -18.18 5.05 -1.07
CA GLU A 40 -18.59 4.75 0.31
C GLU A 40 -17.46 4.99 1.33
N ILE A 41 -16.21 4.80 0.91
CA ILE A 41 -15.02 4.83 1.76
C ILE A 41 -14.00 5.79 1.15
N THR A 42 -13.40 6.63 1.99
CA THR A 42 -12.32 7.53 1.60
C THR A 42 -11.28 7.63 2.71
N THR A 43 -10.02 7.42 2.33
CA THR A 43 -8.87 7.56 3.20
C THR A 43 -8.08 8.82 2.82
N PRO A 44 -7.90 9.80 3.73
CA PRO A 44 -7.09 10.96 3.45
C PRO A 44 -5.62 10.56 3.33
N VAL A 45 -4.89 11.31 2.51
CA VAL A 45 -3.45 11.15 2.36
C VAL A 45 -2.72 12.28 3.07
N LEU A 46 -1.48 12.01 3.44
CA LEU A 46 -0.58 12.95 4.08
C LEU A 46 0.84 12.74 3.56
N ILE A 47 1.65 13.79 3.63
CA ILE A 47 3.08 13.69 3.32
C ILE A 47 3.88 13.49 4.60
N THR A 48 4.65 12.41 4.65
CA THR A 48 5.67 12.20 5.68
C THR A 48 7.05 12.55 5.14
N TRP A 49 7.92 13.01 6.03
CA TRP A 49 9.31 13.34 5.73
C TRP A 49 10.22 12.34 6.40
N HIS A 50 11.15 11.77 5.63
CA HIS A 50 12.15 10.85 6.14
C HIS A 50 13.44 11.01 5.34
N ASP A 51 14.58 11.23 6.00
CA ASP A 51 15.89 11.45 5.35
C ASP A 51 15.87 12.48 4.21
N GLY A 52 15.16 13.60 4.42
CA GLY A 52 15.03 14.66 3.40
C GLY A 52 14.17 14.28 2.19
N LYS A 53 13.60 13.07 2.13
CA LYS A 53 12.66 12.64 1.10
C LYS A 53 11.22 12.72 1.62
N SER A 54 10.33 13.26 0.81
CA SER A 54 8.89 13.21 1.05
C SER A 54 8.32 11.87 0.58
N ARG A 55 7.42 11.27 1.35
CA ARG A 55 6.65 10.07 0.98
C ARG A 55 5.15 10.36 1.11
N LEU A 56 4.37 9.87 0.16
CA LEU A 56 2.91 9.89 0.25
C LEU A 56 2.43 8.72 1.12
N CYS A 57 1.63 8.99 2.14
CA CYS A 57 1.08 7.98 3.03
C CYS A 57 -0.45 8.11 3.08
N GLY A 58 -1.16 7.00 2.84
CA GLY A 58 -2.59 6.90 3.11
C GLY A 58 -2.84 6.62 4.60
N ASP A 59 -3.74 7.36 5.23
CA ASP A 59 -4.12 7.13 6.62
C ASP A 59 -5.12 5.97 6.74
N PHE A 60 -4.64 4.75 6.54
CA PHE A 60 -5.44 3.55 6.64
C PHE A 60 -5.76 3.13 8.08
N GLY A 61 -5.47 3.96 9.10
CA GLY A 61 -5.71 3.62 10.50
C GLY A 61 -7.16 3.23 10.78
N ALA A 62 -8.10 4.04 10.26
CA ALA A 62 -9.52 3.74 10.34
C ALA A 62 -9.85 2.43 9.61
N LEU A 63 -9.37 2.24 8.37
CA LEU A 63 -9.63 1.04 7.57
C LEU A 63 -9.08 -0.23 8.23
N ASN A 64 -7.89 -0.16 8.83
CA ASN A 64 -7.18 -1.28 9.45
C ASN A 64 -7.85 -1.82 10.73
N SER A 65 -8.76 -1.06 11.33
CA SER A 65 -9.50 -1.50 12.53
C SER A 65 -10.65 -2.47 12.22
N TYR A 66 -11.15 -2.49 10.98
CA TYR A 66 -12.27 -3.36 10.56
C TYR A 66 -11.85 -4.81 10.23
N PRO A 67 -10.79 -5.06 9.43
CA PRO A 67 -10.47 -6.42 9.03
C PRO A 67 -9.84 -7.22 10.18
N LYS A 68 -10.26 -8.49 10.26
CA LYS A 68 -9.58 -9.49 11.09
C LYS A 68 -8.12 -9.59 10.64
N ALA A 69 -7.22 -9.56 11.62
CA ALA A 69 -5.79 -9.67 11.36
C ALA A 69 -5.49 -11.02 10.72
N ASP A 70 -4.89 -11.00 9.53
CA ASP A 70 -4.40 -12.21 8.90
C ASP A 70 -3.03 -12.57 9.50
N ARG A 71 -2.96 -13.72 10.19
CA ARG A 71 -1.73 -14.23 10.80
C ARG A 71 -1.14 -15.30 9.89
N CYS A 72 -0.56 -14.87 8.77
CA CYS A 72 0.21 -15.79 7.94
C CYS A 72 1.42 -16.30 8.74
N PRO A 73 1.68 -17.62 8.79
CA PRO A 73 2.85 -18.15 9.48
C PRO A 73 4.12 -17.67 8.78
N ILE A 74 4.98 -16.97 9.52
CA ILE A 74 6.32 -16.63 9.05
C ILE A 74 7.26 -17.72 9.60
N PRO A 75 8.12 -18.32 8.77
CA PRO A 75 9.07 -19.33 9.24
C PRO A 75 9.96 -18.74 10.34
N ARG A 76 10.22 -19.52 11.38
CA ARG A 76 11.14 -19.12 12.43
C ARG A 76 12.54 -18.98 11.84
N ILE A 77 13.23 -17.89 12.21
CA ILE A 77 14.61 -17.60 11.79
C ILE A 77 15.53 -18.84 11.87
N PRO A 78 15.60 -19.60 12.98
CA PRO A 78 16.49 -20.78 13.04
C PRO A 78 16.16 -21.87 12.01
N HIS A 79 14.88 -22.09 11.67
CA HIS A 79 14.51 -23.07 10.64
C HIS A 79 14.90 -22.59 9.23
N ALA A 80 14.85 -21.27 8.99
CA ALA A 80 15.32 -20.71 7.74
C ALA A 80 16.85 -20.79 7.62
N LEU A 81 17.57 -20.60 8.73
CA LEU A 81 19.04 -20.67 8.77
C LEU A 81 19.57 -22.11 8.63
N ASP A 82 18.90 -23.10 9.22
CA ASP A 82 19.26 -24.52 9.07
C ASP A 82 19.27 -24.96 7.59
N LYS A 83 18.29 -24.48 6.81
CA LYS A 83 18.24 -24.70 5.35
C LYS A 83 19.39 -24.03 4.60
N LEU A 84 19.96 -22.95 5.15
CA LEU A 84 21.06 -22.20 4.55
C LEU A 84 22.43 -22.72 4.99
N GLU A 85 22.53 -23.47 6.08
CA GLU A 85 23.80 -23.94 6.67
C GLU A 85 24.64 -24.75 5.68
N LYS A 86 23.99 -25.53 4.81
CA LYS A 86 24.67 -26.37 3.80
C LYS A 86 24.91 -25.66 2.47
N ALA A 87 24.52 -24.40 2.34
CA ALA A 87 24.69 -23.65 1.10
C ALA A 87 26.13 -23.13 0.95
N ILE A 88 26.78 -23.43 -0.18
CA ILE A 88 28.14 -22.97 -0.48
C ILE A 88 28.14 -21.50 -0.91
N ASN A 89 27.09 -21.06 -1.61
CA ASN A 89 26.88 -19.69 -2.05
C ASN A 89 25.46 -19.27 -1.72
N ILE A 90 25.28 -18.07 -1.17
CA ILE A 90 23.98 -17.48 -0.85
C ILE A 90 23.83 -16.19 -1.64
N THR A 91 22.74 -16.08 -2.40
CA THR A 91 22.37 -14.87 -3.11
C THR A 91 21.13 -14.27 -2.48
N LYS A 92 21.19 -12.99 -2.12
CA LYS A 92 20.07 -12.24 -1.57
C LYS A 92 19.47 -11.38 -2.68
N MET A 93 18.18 -11.56 -2.95
CA MET A 93 17.41 -10.71 -3.85
C MET A 93 16.43 -9.87 -3.03
N ASP A 94 16.39 -8.56 -3.29
CA ASP A 94 15.43 -7.65 -2.68
C ASP A 94 14.32 -7.34 -3.69
N CYS A 95 13.08 -7.59 -3.30
CA CYS A 95 11.92 -7.30 -4.13
C CYS A 95 11.51 -5.84 -3.90
N MET A 96 12.02 -4.95 -4.75
CA MET A 96 11.69 -3.52 -4.70
C MET A 96 10.17 -3.34 -4.80
N GLU A 97 9.61 -2.64 -3.81
CA GLU A 97 8.17 -2.36 -3.71
C GLU A 97 7.26 -3.60 -3.84
N GLY A 98 7.67 -4.74 -3.29
CA GLY A 98 6.95 -6.01 -3.45
C GLY A 98 5.45 -5.99 -3.11
N CYS A 99 4.98 -5.08 -2.24
CA CYS A 99 3.55 -4.91 -1.98
C CYS A 99 2.79 -4.36 -3.20
N HIS A 100 3.39 -3.45 -3.96
CA HIS A 100 2.80 -2.88 -5.17
C HIS A 100 2.78 -3.86 -6.35
N GLN A 101 3.41 -5.04 -6.25
CA GLN A 101 3.34 -6.06 -7.30
C GLN A 101 2.07 -6.93 -7.20
N ASN A 102 1.40 -6.91 -6.04
CA ASN A 102 0.19 -7.68 -5.81
C ASN A 102 -1.03 -6.96 -6.39
N GLY A 103 -1.67 -7.58 -7.37
CA GLY A 103 -2.95 -7.13 -7.89
C GLY A 103 -4.06 -7.33 -6.85
N ASP A 104 -4.79 -6.27 -6.55
CA ASP A 104 -5.92 -6.34 -5.63
C ASP A 104 -7.17 -6.88 -6.33
N LYS A 105 -8.06 -7.52 -5.57
CA LYS A 105 -9.39 -7.88 -6.08
C LYS A 105 -10.20 -6.59 -6.31
N PRO A 106 -11.07 -6.53 -7.32
CA PRO A 106 -11.89 -5.33 -7.58
C PRO A 106 -12.78 -4.93 -6.38
N SER A 107 -13.17 -5.88 -5.53
CA SER A 107 -13.86 -5.60 -4.27
C SER A 107 -12.95 -4.91 -3.24
N SER A 108 -11.67 -5.26 -3.20
CA SER A 108 -10.69 -4.66 -2.30
C SER A 108 -10.27 -3.26 -2.78
N MET A 109 -10.14 -3.05 -4.09
CA MET A 109 -9.81 -1.75 -4.68
C MET A 109 -10.76 -0.64 -4.19
N LYS A 110 -12.06 -0.94 -4.07
CA LYS A 110 -13.07 -0.01 -3.55
C LYS A 110 -12.85 0.41 -2.10
N LEU A 111 -12.18 -0.42 -1.30
CA LEU A 111 -11.83 -0.13 0.09
C LEU A 111 -10.57 0.75 0.18
N LEU A 112 -9.71 0.66 -0.84
CA LEU A 112 -8.40 1.32 -0.93
C LEU A 112 -8.49 2.66 -1.66
N ARG A 113 -9.56 3.41 -1.43
CA ARG A 113 -9.81 4.70 -2.06
C ARG A 113 -9.18 5.84 -1.26
N ILE A 114 -8.38 6.66 -1.92
CA ILE A 114 -7.70 7.80 -1.33
C ILE A 114 -8.34 9.12 -1.75
N ILE A 115 -8.37 10.09 -0.85
CA ILE A 115 -8.90 11.43 -1.08
C ILE A 115 -7.86 12.52 -0.77
N PHE A 116 -7.78 13.50 -1.67
CA PHE A 116 -6.93 14.67 -1.51
C PHE A 116 -7.53 15.86 -2.29
N HIS A 117 -6.81 16.99 -2.29
CA HIS A 117 -7.28 18.26 -2.85
C HIS A 117 -7.70 18.24 -4.34
N MET A 118 -7.28 17.25 -5.14
CA MET A 118 -7.67 17.12 -6.55
C MET A 118 -8.81 16.12 -6.79
N GLY A 119 -9.29 15.43 -5.74
CA GLY A 119 -10.39 14.48 -5.83
C GLY A 119 -10.08 13.12 -5.22
N ILE A 120 -10.79 12.10 -5.71
CA ILE A 120 -10.77 10.75 -5.18
C ILE A 120 -10.19 9.80 -6.22
N TYR A 121 -9.24 8.99 -5.77
CA TYR A 121 -8.54 7.99 -6.59
C TYR A 121 -8.63 6.65 -5.89
N GLU A 122 -8.49 5.57 -6.65
CA GLU A 122 -8.46 4.21 -6.12
C GLU A 122 -7.14 3.53 -6.44
N HIS A 123 -6.64 2.73 -5.50
CA HIS A 123 -5.48 1.90 -5.73
C HIS A 123 -5.85 0.67 -6.57
N THR A 124 -5.13 0.45 -7.67
CA THR A 124 -5.22 -0.75 -8.51
C THR A 124 -4.34 -1.88 -7.98
N LYS A 125 -3.28 -1.52 -7.25
CA LYS A 125 -2.34 -2.43 -6.61
C LYS A 125 -2.26 -2.15 -5.12
N MET A 126 -1.87 -3.15 -4.33
CA MET A 126 -1.96 -3.07 -2.87
C MET A 126 -1.06 -1.97 -2.28
N PRO A 127 -1.63 -0.91 -1.66
CA PRO A 127 -0.85 0.19 -1.13
C PRO A 127 -0.16 -0.17 0.18
N PHE A 128 0.91 0.56 0.48
CA PHE A 128 1.55 0.51 1.79
C PHE A 128 0.62 0.99 2.91
N GLY A 129 0.78 0.41 4.10
CA GLY A 129 0.02 0.79 5.29
C GLY A 129 -1.23 -0.04 5.55
N ILE A 130 -1.58 -1.00 4.67
CA ILE A 130 -2.65 -1.96 4.91
C ILE A 130 -2.18 -3.08 5.83
N LYS A 131 -2.96 -3.34 6.88
CA LYS A 131 -2.65 -4.32 7.94
C LYS A 131 -2.35 -5.73 7.43
N ASN A 132 -3.08 -6.19 6.41
CA ASN A 132 -2.94 -7.55 5.88
C ASN A 132 -2.01 -7.64 4.66
N ALA A 133 -1.43 -6.52 4.20
CA ALA A 133 -0.52 -6.54 3.06
C ALA A 133 0.71 -7.44 3.25
N PRO A 134 1.40 -7.44 4.41
CA PRO A 134 2.56 -8.32 4.62
C PRO A 134 2.18 -9.81 4.58
N ALA A 135 1.01 -10.16 5.12
CA ALA A 135 0.50 -11.52 5.12
C ALA A 135 0.18 -12.01 3.70
N HIS A 136 -0.42 -11.14 2.89
CA HIS A 136 -0.70 -11.44 1.49
C HIS A 136 0.59 -11.62 0.68
N PHE A 137 1.58 -10.73 0.89
CA PHE A 137 2.89 -10.85 0.27
C PHE A 137 3.61 -12.15 0.68
N GLN A 138 3.56 -12.53 1.96
CA GLN A 138 4.17 -13.78 2.43
C GLN A 138 3.56 -15.03 1.77
N ARG A 139 2.23 -15.07 1.59
CA ARG A 139 1.57 -16.19 0.87
C ARG A 139 1.97 -16.24 -0.59
N MET A 140 2.07 -15.08 -1.24
CA MET A 140 2.56 -15.02 -2.61
C MET A 140 3.97 -15.61 -2.69
N THR A 141 4.87 -15.17 -1.80
CA THR A 141 6.25 -15.67 -1.77
C THR A 141 6.29 -17.18 -1.58
N ASP A 142 5.54 -17.74 -0.64
CA ASP A 142 5.47 -19.19 -0.37
C ASP A 142 4.88 -20.00 -1.52
N THR A 143 4.05 -19.38 -2.37
CA THR A 143 3.44 -20.05 -3.53
C THR A 143 4.33 -19.99 -4.79
N ILE A 144 5.06 -18.88 -4.96
CA ILE A 144 5.85 -18.61 -6.17
C ILE A 144 7.30 -19.11 -6.03
N PHE A 145 7.89 -19.06 -4.83
CA PHE A 145 9.29 -19.41 -4.55
C PHE A 145 9.40 -20.61 -3.62
#